data_AF-A0A6J4QK02-F1
#
_entry.id   AF-A0A6J4QK02-F1
#
_cell.length_a   1.000
_cell.length_b   1.000
_cell.length_c   1.000
_cell.angle_alpha   90.00
_cell.angle_beta   90.00
_cell.angle_gamma   90.00
#
_symmetry.space_group_name_H-M   'P 1'
#
loop_
_entity.id
_entity.type
_entity.pdbx_description
1 polymer ?
#
loop_
_entity_poly.entity_id
_entity_poly.type
_entity_poly.pdbx_seq_one_letter_code
_entity_poly.pdbx_strand_id
1 'polypeptide(L)'
;MADRETKERKLLALMVSDLGPGLGKSEMARLEEEVRALSDAELDRTLAGRLDLPHSVDEEELEQALLHVEELFRSNQESFTGAPDMSHEPRPEER
;
A
#
# COMPACT_ATOMS: atom_id res chain seq x y z
N MET A 1 -4.23 7.84 16.21
CA MET A 1 -4.68 8.75 15.12
C MET A 1 -3.53 8.93 14.16
N ALA A 2 -3.65 8.37 12.96
CA ALA A 2 -2.67 8.56 11.90
C ALA A 2 -2.69 10.01 11.40
N ASP A 3 -1.51 10.64 11.32
CA ASP A 3 -1.36 11.96 10.71
C ASP A 3 -1.91 11.99 9.28
N ARG A 4 -2.40 13.16 8.85
CA ARG A 4 -2.92 13.39 7.50
C ARG A 4 -1.94 12.92 6.43
N GLU A 5 -0.65 13.23 6.60
CA GLU A 5 0.42 12.80 5.67
C GLU A 5 0.48 11.26 5.54
N THR A 6 0.29 10.55 6.66
CA THR A 6 0.27 9.08 6.69
C THR A 6 -0.95 8.54 5.94
N LYS A 7 -2.13 9.15 6.13
CA LYS A 7 -3.35 8.79 5.41
C LYS A 7 -3.22 9.04 3.91
N GLU A 8 -2.66 10.18 3.50
CA GLU A 8 -2.40 10.53 2.09
C GLU A 8 -1.45 9.50 1.44
N ARG A 9 -0.32 9.18 2.09
CA ARG A 9 0.63 8.18 1.60
C ARG A 9 0.00 6.79 1.46
N LYS A 10 -0.85 6.38 2.41
CA LYS A 10 -1.53 5.07 2.37
C LYS A 10 -2.60 5.02 1.28
N LEU A 11 -3.32 6.11 1.06
CA LEU A 11 -4.27 6.20 -0.05
C LEU A 11 -3.54 6.11 -1.41
N LEU A 12 -2.43 6.81 -1.57
CA LEU A 12 -1.59 6.72 -2.78
C LEU A 12 -1.11 5.29 -3.03
N ALA A 13 -0.60 4.62 -1.99
CA ALA A 13 -0.14 3.24 -2.08
C ALA A 13 -1.25 2.28 -2.55
N LEU A 14 -2.47 2.43 -2.02
CA LEU A 14 -3.64 1.65 -2.46
C LEU A 14 -3.99 1.93 -3.92
N MET A 15 -4.06 3.20 -4.32
CA MET A 15 -4.40 3.59 -5.69
C MET A 15 -3.35 3.08 -6.69
N VAL A 16 -2.06 3.16 -6.37
CA VAL A 16 -0.98 2.61 -7.21
C VAL A 16 -1.08 1.10 -7.32
N SER A 17 -1.46 0.42 -6.23
CA SER A 17 -1.67 -1.03 -6.24
C SER A 17 -2.86 -1.44 -7.13
N ASP A 18 -3.95 -0.66 -7.12
CA ASP A 18 -5.12 -0.88 -7.98
C ASP A 18 -4.79 -0.72 -9.48
N LEU A 19 -3.95 0.27 -9.81
CA LEU A 19 -3.58 0.60 -11.20
C LEU A 19 -2.43 -0.26 -11.74
N GLY A 20 -1.67 -0.91 -10.86
CA GLY A 20 -0.61 -1.84 -11.21
C GLY A 20 0.73 -1.18 -11.60
N PRO A 21 1.78 -2.00 -11.82
CA PRO A 21 3.11 -1.53 -12.20
C PRO A 21 3.09 -1.01 -13.64
N GLY A 22 2.95 0.30 -13.79
CA GLY A 22 2.84 0.94 -15.09
C GLY A 22 2.52 2.44 -15.04
N LEU A 23 2.17 2.98 -13.87
CA LEU A 23 1.97 4.41 -13.70
C LEU A 23 3.22 5.19 -14.09
N GLY A 24 3.09 6.05 -15.10
CA GLY A 24 4.13 7.01 -15.45
C GLY A 24 4.29 8.08 -14.36
N LYS A 25 5.43 8.78 -14.41
CA LYS A 25 5.73 9.87 -13.45
C LYS A 25 4.68 10.98 -13.46
N SER A 26 4.11 11.28 -14.63
CA SER A 26 3.06 12.30 -14.77
C SER A 26 1.74 11.85 -14.15
N GLU A 27 1.40 10.57 -14.27
CA GLU A 27 0.20 10.01 -13.63
C GLU A 27 0.37 9.95 -12.12
N MET A 28 1.56 9.56 -11.63
CA MET A 28 1.91 9.61 -10.21
C MET A 28 1.77 11.02 -9.63
N ALA A 29 2.35 12.02 -10.29
CA ALA A 29 2.28 13.41 -9.82
C ALA A 29 0.84 13.94 -9.77
N ARG A 30 0.01 13.56 -10.76
CA ARG A 30 -1.41 13.91 -10.78
C ARG A 30 -2.17 13.22 -9.64
N LEU A 31 -1.86 11.95 -9.37
CA LEU A 31 -2.45 11.20 -8.27
C LEU A 31 -2.12 11.83 -6.91
N GLU A 32 -0.86 12.24 -6.71
CA GLU A 32 -0.42 12.95 -5.51
C GLU A 32 -1.16 14.27 -5.31
N GLU A 33 -1.37 15.03 -6.38
CA GLU A 33 -2.13 16.27 -6.35
C GLU A 33 -3.62 16.03 -6.03
N GLU A 34 -4.23 15.02 -6.64
CA GLU A 34 -5.61 14.61 -6.38
C GLU A 34 -5.80 14.21 -4.91
N VAL A 35 -4.88 13.44 -4.34
CA VAL A 35 -4.94 13.00 -2.93
C VAL A 35 -4.72 14.18 -1.97
N ARG A 36 -3.76 15.06 -2.25
CA ARG A 36 -3.50 16.24 -1.41
C ARG A 36 -4.65 17.26 -1.45
N ALA A 37 -5.39 17.31 -2.55
CA ALA A 37 -6.54 18.19 -2.70
C ALA A 37 -7.75 17.75 -1.86
N LEU A 38 -7.79 16.50 -1.39
CA LEU A 38 -8.88 16.00 -0.54
C LEU A 38 -8.87 16.69 0.83
N SER A 39 -10.07 16.94 1.36
CA SER A 39 -10.23 17.27 2.78
C SER A 39 -10.01 16.04 3.66
N ASP A 40 -9.73 16.23 4.95
CA ASP A 40 -9.49 15.10 5.87
C ASP A 40 -10.69 14.13 5.90
N ALA A 41 -11.92 14.66 5.88
CA ALA A 41 -13.14 13.85 5.85
C ALA A 41 -13.30 13.05 4.54
N GLU A 42 -12.90 13.64 3.41
CA GLU A 42 -12.91 12.94 2.12
C GLU A 42 -11.82 11.88 2.05
N LEU A 43 -10.65 12.17 2.62
CA LEU A 43 -9.52 11.25 2.71
C LEU A 43 -9.92 10.00 3.52
N ASP A 44 -10.55 10.20 4.68
CA ASP A 44 -11.03 9.12 5.54
C ASP A 44 -12.11 8.29 4.87
N ARG A 45 -13.10 8.93 4.23
CA ARG A 45 -14.14 8.24 3.48
C ARG A 45 -13.57 7.41 2.33
N THR A 46 -12.60 7.97 1.62
CA THR A 46 -11.98 7.33 0.46
C THR A 46 -11.12 6.14 0.87
N LEU A 47 -10.39 6.26 1.99
CA LEU A 47 -9.66 5.16 2.60
C LEU A 47 -10.60 4.06 3.08
N ALA A 48 -11.65 4.41 3.83
CA ALA A 48 -12.63 3.43 4.32
C ALA A 48 -13.28 2.67 3.16
N GLY A 49 -13.69 3.36 2.09
CA GLY A 49 -14.29 2.72 0.92
C GLY A 49 -13.34 1.78 0.17
N ARG A 50 -12.03 2.08 0.13
CA ARG A 50 -11.03 1.21 -0.51
C ARG A 50 -10.62 0.02 0.37
N LEU A 51 -10.66 0.20 1.68
CA LEU A 51 -10.38 -0.85 2.66
C LEU A 51 -11.61 -1.73 2.94
N ASP A 52 -12.71 -1.51 2.20
CA ASP A 52 -14.00 -2.18 2.38
C ASP A 52 -14.52 -2.08 3.84
N LEU A 53 -14.21 -0.96 4.48
CA LEU A 53 -14.63 -0.66 5.83
C LEU A 53 -16.02 0.00 5.84
N PRO A 54 -16.83 -0.25 6.89
CA PRO A 54 -18.12 0.40 7.02
C PRO A 54 -18.00 1.92 7.09
N HIS A 55 -18.97 2.64 6.52
CA HIS A 55 -19.02 4.11 6.52
C HIS A 55 -18.96 4.77 7.91
N SER A 56 -19.29 4.00 8.95
CA SER A 56 -19.21 4.37 10.36
C SER A 56 -17.98 3.75 11.01
N VAL A 57 -16.82 3.82 10.34
CA VAL A 57 -15.62 3.17 10.85
C VAL A 57 -15.15 3.87 12.13
N ASP A 58 -14.86 3.10 13.16
CA ASP A 58 -14.18 3.61 14.33
C ASP A 58 -12.74 3.96 13.95
N GLU A 59 -12.19 5.01 14.57
CA GLU A 59 -10.84 5.50 14.28
C GLU A 59 -9.77 4.43 14.47
N GLU A 60 -9.97 3.52 15.44
CA GLU A 60 -9.10 2.36 15.68
C GLU A 60 -9.16 1.33 14.56
N GLU A 61 -10.35 1.06 13.99
CA GLU A 61 -10.49 0.12 12.88
C GLU A 61 -9.80 0.65 11.62
N LEU A 62 -9.94 1.96 11.36
CA LEU A 62 -9.19 2.61 10.28
C LEU A 62 -7.69 2.52 10.51
N GLU A 63 -7.21 2.80 11.73
CA GLU A 63 -5.79 2.73 12.06
C GLU A 63 -5.22 1.31 11.90
N GLN A 64 -5.98 0.29 12.30
CA GLN A 64 -5.60 -1.11 12.11
C GLN A 64 -5.54 -1.51 10.63
N ALA A 65 -6.56 -1.14 9.85
CA ALA A 65 -6.58 -1.42 8.42
C ALA A 65 -5.43 -0.70 7.69
N LEU A 66 -5.13 0.54 8.08
CA LEU A 66 -3.98 1.28 7.59
C LEU A 66 -2.66 0.59 7.94
N LEU A 67 -2.52 -0.02 9.13
CA LEU A 67 -1.33 -0.77 9.52
C LEU A 67 -1.06 -1.94 8.55
N HIS A 68 -2.12 -2.62 8.11
CA HIS A 68 -2.02 -3.76 7.20
C HIS A 68 -1.56 -3.35 5.79
N VAL A 69 -1.97 -2.18 5.30
CA VAL A 69 -1.47 -1.62 4.03
C VAL A 69 0.05 -1.40 4.06
N GLU A 70 0.58 -0.96 5.20
CA GLU A 70 2.02 -0.72 5.37
C GLU A 70 2.84 -2.01 5.31
N GLU A 71 2.34 -3.09 5.93
CA GLU A 71 2.94 -4.42 5.86
C GLU A 71 2.93 -4.98 4.43
N LEU A 72 1.84 -4.76 3.70
CA LEU A 72 1.69 -5.21 2.32
C LEU A 72 2.63 -4.44 1.38
N PHE A 73 2.81 -3.14 1.58
CA PHE A 73 3.74 -2.35 0.77
C PHE A 73 5.21 -2.66 1.08
N ARG A 74 5.54 -2.92 2.36
CA ARG A 74 6.90 -3.31 2.78
C ARG A 74 7.26 -4.70 2.24
N SER A 75 6.34 -5.66 2.33
CA SER A 75 6.54 -7.00 1.76
C SER A 75 6.57 -7.00 0.23
N ASN A 76 5.82 -6.12 -0.45
CA ASN A 76 5.88 -5.96 -1.91
C ASN A 76 7.19 -5.29 -2.38
N GLN A 77 7.81 -4.44 -1.56
CA GLN A 77 9.17 -3.95 -1.81
C GLN A 77 10.24 -5.04 -1.58
N GLU A 78 10.10 -5.86 -0.55
CA GLU A 78 11.05 -6.97 -0.28
C GLU A 78 10.95 -8.09 -1.32
N SER A 79 9.76 -8.37 -1.84
CA SER A 79 9.56 -9.37 -2.90
C SER A 79 10.01 -8.91 -4.29
N PHE A 80 10.24 -7.60 -4.51
CA PHE A 80 10.91 -7.10 -5.72
C PHE A 80 12.43 -7.36 -5.72
N THR A 81 13.02 -7.62 -4.54
CA THR A 81 14.35 -8.23 -4.39
C THR A 81 14.27 -9.71 -4.01
N GLY A 82 13.16 -10.36 -4.33
CA GLY A 82 13.02 -11.81 -4.26
C GLY A 82 13.67 -12.45 -5.49
N ALA A 83 14.99 -12.36 -5.62
CA ALA A 83 15.67 -13.53 -6.19
C ALA A 83 15.29 -14.68 -5.24
N PRO A 84 14.60 -15.74 -5.70
CA PRO A 84 14.57 -16.93 -4.89
C PRO A 84 16.04 -17.31 -4.75
N ASP A 85 16.54 -17.29 -3.51
CA ASP A 85 17.85 -17.86 -3.19
C ASP A 85 17.74 -19.35 -3.50
N MET A 86 17.95 -19.67 -4.77
CA MET A 86 18.18 -21.01 -5.27
C MET A 86 19.60 -21.40 -4.86
N SER A 87 19.90 -21.32 -3.56
CA SER A 87 20.92 -22.12 -2.91
C SER A 87 20.45 -23.56 -2.96
N HIS A 88 20.50 -24.13 -4.16
CA HIS A 88 20.61 -25.56 -4.33
C HIS A 88 21.99 -25.95 -3.81
N GLU A 89 22.05 -26.37 -2.55
CA GLU A 89 23.15 -27.21 -2.10
C GLU A 89 23.24 -28.40 -3.07
N PRO A 90 24.37 -28.62 -3.76
CA PRO A 90 24.56 -29.84 -4.52
C PRO A 90 24.60 -30.99 -3.51
N ARG A 91 23.60 -31.88 -3.56
CA ARG A 91 23.62 -33.11 -2.77
C ARG A 91 24.86 -33.93 -3.14
N PRO A 92 25.58 -34.50 -2.16
CA PRO A 92 26.78 -35.27 -2.43
C PRO A 92 26.39 -36.65 -3.00
N GLU A 93 27.19 -37.07 -3.98
CA GLU A 93 27.55 -38.45 -4.31
C GLU A 93 26.43 -39.50 -4.43
N GLU A 94 26.13 -39.92 -5.67
CA GLU A 94 25.96 -41.35 -5.95
C GLU A 94 26.68 -41.74 -7.25
N ARG A 95 27.84 -42.37 -7.04
CA ARG A 95 28.66 -43.24 -7.91
C ARG A 95 29.79 -42.65 -8.73
#